data_AF-A0A2A4P4S7-F1
#
_entry.id   AF-A0A2A4P4S7-F1
#
_cell.length_a   1.000
_cell.length_b   1.000
_cell.length_c   1.000
_cell.angle_alpha   90.00
_cell.angle_beta   90.00
_cell.angle_gamma   90.00
#
_symmetry.space_group_name_H-M   'P 1'
#
loop_
_entity.id
_entity.type
_entity.pdbx_description
1 polymer ?
#
loop_
_entity_poly.entity_id
_entity_poly.type
_entity_poly.pdbx_seq_one_letter_code
_entity_poly.pdbx_strand_id
1 'polypeptide(L)'
;MEIRNTTKLPLKVPLPGGKKLFLGPGATGQVSAKAVLHPPVQELVDSGVLEVVDSGRSKNTGMAGPNKGISSSQTDNGGASGMRQSGDR
;
A
#
# COMPACT_ATOMS: atom_id res chain seq x y z
N MET A 1 -1.23 3.00 -16.19
CA MET A 1 -2.60 3.19 -15.69
C MET A 1 -2.58 3.26 -14.19
N GLU A 2 -2.99 4.40 -13.67
CA GLU A 2 -3.27 4.62 -12.26
C GLU A 2 -4.75 4.91 -12.08
N ILE A 3 -5.29 4.57 -10.91
CA ILE A 3 -6.63 4.95 -10.50
C ILE A 3 -6.55 5.75 -9.21
N ARG A 4 -7.39 6.75 -9.08
CA ARG A 4 -7.49 7.62 -7.90
C ARG A 4 -8.86 7.46 -7.26
N ASN A 5 -8.89 7.38 -5.93
CA ASN A 5 -10.11 7.52 -5.16
C ASN A 5 -10.46 9.00 -5.01
N THR A 6 -11.58 9.42 -5.61
CA THR A 6 -12.06 10.81 -5.52
C THR A 6 -12.84 11.07 -4.23
N THR A 7 -13.24 10.01 -3.52
CA THR A 7 -14.08 10.10 -2.33
C THR A 7 -13.27 10.38 -1.06
N LYS A 8 -13.97 10.87 -0.03
CA LYS A 8 -13.42 11.12 1.31
C LYS A 8 -13.36 9.86 2.19
N LEU A 9 -13.77 8.71 1.65
CA LEU A 9 -13.86 7.44 2.38
C LEU A 9 -12.85 6.43 1.79
N PRO A 10 -12.31 5.51 2.61
CA PRO A 10 -11.50 4.43 2.09
C PRO A 10 -12.35 3.50 1.21
N LEU A 11 -11.80 3.06 0.09
CA LEU A 11 -12.50 2.29 -0.92
C LEU A 11 -11.77 0.99 -1.24
N LYS A 12 -12.55 -0.08 -1.44
CA LYS A 12 -12.05 -1.41 -1.80
C LYS A 12 -12.42 -1.69 -3.26
N VAL A 13 -11.44 -1.67 -4.14
CA VAL A 13 -11.59 -1.93 -5.57
C VAL A 13 -11.36 -3.41 -5.86
N PRO A 14 -12.35 -4.17 -6.36
CA PRO A 14 -12.15 -5.53 -6.82
C PRO A 14 -11.39 -5.55 -8.15
N LEU A 15 -10.30 -6.31 -8.20
CA LEU A 15 -9.46 -6.50 -9.38
C LEU A 15 -9.61 -7.93 -9.93
N PRO A 16 -9.28 -8.14 -11.22
CA PRO A 16 -9.30 -9.48 -11.82
C PRO A 16 -8.43 -10.48 -11.05
N GLY A 17 -8.88 -11.74 -11.02
CA GLY A 17 -8.21 -12.82 -10.28
C GLY A 17 -8.49 -12.83 -8.77
N GLY A 18 -9.61 -12.21 -8.34
CA GLY A 18 -10.01 -12.17 -6.93
C GLY A 18 -9.18 -11.23 -6.05
N LYS A 19 -8.27 -10.47 -6.65
CA LYS A 19 -7.44 -9.47 -5.95
C LYS A 19 -8.29 -8.26 -5.57
N LYS A 20 -7.86 -7.54 -4.54
CA LYS A 20 -8.52 -6.31 -4.07
C LYS A 20 -7.48 -5.25 -3.84
N LEU A 21 -7.74 -4.04 -4.32
CA LEU A 21 -6.91 -2.88 -4.12
C LEU A 21 -7.61 -1.94 -3.15
N PHE A 22 -6.93 -1.59 -2.08
CA PHE A 22 -7.45 -0.70 -1.05
C PHE A 22 -6.91 0.71 -1.31
N LEU A 23 -7.80 1.64 -1.61
CA LEU A 23 -7.46 3.06 -1.77
C LEU A 23 -7.93 3.83 -0.54
N GLY A 24 -7.01 4.55 0.11
CA GLY A 24 -7.40 5.55 1.09
C GLY A 24 -8.17 6.72 0.44
N PRO A 25 -8.79 7.60 1.24
CA PRO A 25 -9.38 8.84 0.75
C PRO A 25 -8.37 9.65 -0.07
N GLY A 26 -8.70 10.03 -1.31
CA GLY A 26 -7.81 10.81 -2.18
C GLY A 26 -6.57 10.07 -2.70
N ALA A 27 -6.35 8.81 -2.33
CA ALA A 27 -5.15 8.05 -2.68
C ALA A 27 -5.18 7.53 -4.12
N THR A 28 -4.00 7.30 -4.69
CA THR A 28 -3.81 6.68 -6.00
C THR A 28 -3.25 5.27 -5.87
N GLY A 29 -3.55 4.42 -6.85
CA GLY A 29 -3.04 3.05 -6.93
C GLY A 29 -2.76 2.66 -8.38
N GLN A 30 -1.63 1.98 -8.58
CA GLN A 30 -1.27 1.48 -9.90
C GLN A 30 -2.05 0.20 -10.20
N VAL A 31 -2.63 0.12 -11.40
CA VAL A 31 -3.38 -1.04 -11.88
C VAL A 31 -2.95 -1.44 -13.28
N SER A 32 -3.18 -2.70 -13.63
CA SER A 32 -2.93 -3.17 -14.99
C SER A 32 -4.03 -2.68 -15.95
N ALA A 33 -3.73 -2.60 -17.25
CA ALA A 33 -4.73 -2.24 -18.26
C ALA A 33 -5.95 -3.20 -18.24
N LYS A 34 -5.72 -4.49 -17.96
CA LYS A 34 -6.79 -5.49 -17.82
C LYS A 34 -7.71 -5.21 -16.63
N ALA A 35 -7.22 -4.56 -15.59
CA ALA A 35 -8.03 -4.19 -14.44
C ALA A 35 -8.93 -2.99 -14.71
N VAL A 36 -8.51 -2.05 -15.56
CA VAL A 36 -9.35 -0.91 -15.97
C VAL A 36 -10.56 -1.39 -16.78
N LEU A 37 -10.39 -2.44 -17.58
CA LEU A 37 -11.45 -3.07 -18.37
C LEU A 37 -12.34 -4.04 -17.56
N HIS A 38 -12.08 -4.20 -16.26
CA HIS A 38 -12.86 -5.12 -15.44
C HIS A 38 -14.20 -4.47 -15.08
N PRO A 39 -15.36 -5.14 -15.30
CA PRO A 39 -16.67 -4.47 -15.18
C PRO A 39 -16.90 -3.78 -13.82
N PRO A 40 -16.56 -4.40 -12.67
CA PRO A 40 -16.62 -3.72 -11.36
C PRO A 40 -15.77 -2.46 -11.23
N VAL A 41 -14.63 -2.37 -11.91
CA VAL A 41 -13.77 -1.17 -11.87
C VAL A 41 -14.39 -0.09 -12.76
N GLN A 42 -14.93 -0.48 -13.90
CA GLN A 42 -15.58 0.42 -14.84
C GLN A 42 -16.83 1.06 -14.23
N GLU A 43 -17.67 0.30 -13.52
CA GLU A 43 -18.81 0.86 -12.77
C GLU A 43 -18.38 1.92 -11.73
N LEU A 44 -17.26 1.70 -11.06
CA LEU A 44 -16.71 2.65 -10.09
C LEU A 44 -16.13 3.91 -10.76
N VAL A 45 -15.63 3.79 -11.99
CA VAL A 45 -15.20 4.93 -12.79
C VAL A 45 -16.41 5.70 -13.32
N ASP A 46 -17.41 4.99 -13.84
CA ASP A 46 -18.64 5.58 -14.39
C ASP A 46 -19.46 6.31 -13.32
N SER A 47 -19.46 5.80 -12.09
CA SER A 47 -20.07 6.48 -10.93
C SER A 47 -19.29 7.69 -10.42
N GLY A 48 -18.10 7.97 -10.98
CA GLY A 48 -17.23 9.09 -10.58
C GLY A 48 -16.53 8.89 -9.24
N VAL A 49 -16.64 7.70 -8.65
CA VAL A 49 -16.01 7.29 -7.39
C VAL A 49 -14.51 7.00 -7.58
N LEU A 50 -14.15 6.53 -8.77
CA LEU A 50 -12.78 6.35 -9.21
C LEU A 50 -12.49 7.23 -10.44
N GLU A 51 -11.28 7.76 -10.50
CA GLU A 51 -10.78 8.49 -11.66
C GLU A 51 -9.57 7.73 -12.22
N VAL A 52 -9.57 7.44 -13.53
CA VAL A 52 -8.41 6.84 -14.20
C VAL A 52 -7.42 7.96 -14.53
N VAL A 53 -6.26 7.92 -13.89
CA VAL A 53 -5.16 8.85 -14.14
C VAL A 53 -4.16 8.14 -15.06
N ASP A 54 -4.01 8.62 -16.29
CA ASP A 54 -2.95 8.11 -17.17
C ASP A 54 -1.61 8.71 -16.75
N SER A 55 -0.96 8.03 -15.81
CA SER A 55 0.32 8.47 -15.29
C SER A 55 1.46 8.08 -16.23
N GLY A 56 1.80 8.99 -17.13
CA GLY A 56 3.17 9.10 -17.62
C GLY A 56 4.09 9.44 -16.45
N ARG A 57 4.51 8.42 -15.69
CA ARG A 57 5.56 8.48 -14.66
C ARG A 57 5.53 9.73 -13.78
N SER A 58 4.53 9.86 -12.91
CA SER A 58 4.62 10.83 -11.80
C SER A 58 5.03 10.10 -10.52
N LYS A 59 6.30 10.25 -10.14
CA LYS A 59 6.75 9.99 -8.78
C LYS A 59 6.03 10.97 -7.86
N ASN A 60 4.88 10.60 -7.31
CA ASN A 60 4.29 11.38 -6.24
C ASN A 60 4.47 10.65 -4.90
N THR A 61 5.31 11.29 -4.09
CA THR A 61 5.62 11.06 -2.69
C THR A 61 4.39 10.71 -1.86
N GLY A 62 4.27 9.43 -1.47
CA GLY A 62 3.29 8.95 -0.51
C GLY A 62 3.97 8.70 0.83
N MET A 63 3.75 9.62 1.76
CA MET A 63 4.04 9.53 3.19
C MET A 63 3.69 8.14 3.74
N ALA A 64 4.71 7.30 3.97
CA ALA A 64 4.55 6.05 4.70
C ALA A 64 4.52 6.39 6.19
N GLY A 65 3.32 6.44 6.78
CA GLY A 65 3.17 6.44 8.23
C GLY A 65 3.83 5.18 8.82
N PRO A 66 4.72 5.28 9.82
CA PRO A 66 5.39 4.11 10.36
C PRO A 66 4.50 3.46 11.42
N ASN A 67 3.45 2.75 11.00
CA ASN A 67 2.70 1.87 11.91
C ASN A 67 2.87 0.40 11.55
N LYS A 68 3.94 -0.15 12.13
CA LYS A 68 3.99 -1.42 12.88
C LYS A 68 3.82 -2.72 12.08
N GLY A 69 4.93 -3.46 11.95
CA GLY A 69 4.88 -4.91 11.79
C GLY A 69 6.17 -5.56 11.29
N ILE A 70 7.05 -5.90 12.23
CA ILE A 70 7.96 -7.07 12.18
C ILE A 70 9.04 -7.02 11.09
N SER A 71 10.24 -6.61 11.49
CA SER A 71 11.48 -7.13 10.93
C SER A 71 12.40 -7.55 12.06
N SER A 72 12.59 -8.86 12.21
CA SER A 72 13.73 -9.45 12.88
C SER A 72 14.99 -9.02 12.13
N SER A 73 15.59 -7.92 12.54
CA SER A 73 16.97 -7.59 12.16
C SER A 73 17.84 -7.94 13.35
N GLN A 74 18.56 -9.06 13.21
CA GLN A 74 19.79 -9.28 13.95
C GLN A 74 20.64 -8.01 13.79
N THR A 75 20.82 -7.32 14.90
CA THR A 75 21.73 -6.18 14.96
C THR A 75 23.12 -6.76 15.16
N ASP A 76 23.88 -6.83 14.08
CA ASP A 76 25.34 -6.84 14.15
C ASP A 76 25.79 -5.56 14.84
N ASN A 77 26.13 -5.66 16.12
CA ASN A 77 26.90 -4.65 16.83
C ASN A 77 28.15 -5.32 17.39
N GLY A 78 29.29 -4.98 16.81
CA GLY A 78 30.58 -5.22 17.42
C GLY A 78 30.71 -4.46 18.75
N GLY A 79 31.63 -4.94 19.58
CA GLY A 79 32.27 -4.13 20.61
C GLY A 79 31.75 -4.29 22.03
N ALA A 80 32.44 -5.14 22.79
CA ALA A 80 32.85 -4.94 24.18
C ALA A 80 31.85 -4.30 25.18
N SER A 81 31.28 -5.13 26.07
CA SER A 81 31.52 -5.02 27.52
C SER A 81 30.73 -6.10 28.28
N GLY A 82 31.40 -6.69 29.27
CA GLY A 82 30.93 -7.89 29.95
C GLY A 82 29.68 -7.69 30.78
N MET A 83 28.88 -8.76 30.83
CA MET A 83 27.98 -9.09 31.94
C MET A 83 27.87 -10.63 31.96
N ARG A 84 28.77 -11.26 32.71
CA ARG A 84 28.64 -12.66 33.11
C ARG A 84 27.65 -12.67 34.28
N GLN A 85 26.42 -13.07 34.06
CA GLN A 85 25.48 -13.29 35.15
C GLN A 85 25.34 -14.79 35.39
N SER A 86 26.38 -15.35 36.02
CA SER A 86 26.30 -16.66 36.68
C SER A 86 25.89 -16.39 38.12
N GLY A 87 24.65 -16.69 38.47
CA GLY A 87 24.17 -16.65 39.85
C GLY A 87 23.46 -17.95 40.15
N ASP A 88 24.11 -18.77 40.98
CA ASP A 88 23.50 -19.89 41.69
C ASP A 88 22.59 -19.36 42.81
N ARG A 89 21.41 -20.00 42.93
CA ARG A 89 20.41 -20.07 44.04
C ARG A 89 18.99 -19.80 43.57
#